data_AF-A0A7X9B8A5-F1
#
_entry.id   AF-A0A7X9B8A5-F1
#
_cell.length_a   1.000
_cell.length_b   1.000
_cell.length_c   1.000
_cell.angle_alpha   90.00
_cell.angle_beta   90.00
_cell.angle_gamma   90.00
#
_symmetry.space_group_name_H-M   'P 1'
#
loop_
_entity.id
_entity.type
_entity.pdbx_description
1 polymer ?
#
loop_
_entity_poly.entity_id
_entity_poly.type
_entity_poly.pdbx_seq_one_letter_code
_entity_poly.pdbx_strand_id
1 'polypeptide(L)' 'MLLTRNLFYTAITRAIDLVVLVGEKRYISQMIRNNLISKRHSSLDKKISSYFRLVKEFHK' A
#
# COMPACT_ATOMS: atom_id res chain seq x y z
N MET A 1 8.41 9.02 -3.43
CA MET A 1 7.88 8.34 -4.63
C MET A 1 6.60 9.06 -5.02
N LEU A 2 6.55 9.67 -6.21
CA LEU A 2 5.35 10.34 -6.74
C LEU A 2 4.69 9.45 -7.80
N LEU A 3 3.46 9.81 -8.20
CA LEU A 3 2.68 9.11 -9.22
C LEU A 3 2.45 7.61 -8.96
N THR A 4 2.13 7.23 -7.72
CA THR A 4 1.88 5.82 -7.33
C THR A 4 0.41 5.56 -7.04
N ARG A 5 -0.01 4.30 -7.20
CA ARG A 5 -1.39 3.88 -6.88
C ARG A 5 -1.76 4.15 -5.42
N ASN A 6 -0.84 3.88 -4.50
CA ASN A 6 -1.09 4.03 -3.06
C ASN A 6 -1.28 5.50 -2.67
N LEU A 7 -0.52 6.42 -3.28
CA LEU A 7 -0.69 7.85 -3.05
C LEU A 7 -2.02 8.34 -3.62
N PHE A 8 -2.38 7.89 -4.82
CA PHE A 8 -3.67 8.23 -5.45
C PHE A 8 -4.86 7.72 -4.63
N TYR A 9 -4.83 6.45 -4.22
CA TYR A 9 -5.84 5.85 -3.35
C TYR A 9 -6.01 6.64 -2.05
N THR A 10 -4.91 7.01 -1.40
CA THR A 10 -4.93 7.80 -0.17
C THR A 10 -5.56 9.18 -0.39
N ALA A 11 -5.24 9.86 -1.49
CA ALA A 11 -5.81 11.17 -1.78
C ALA A 11 -7.34 11.08 -1.99
N ILE A 12 -7.81 10.04 -2.68
CA ILE A 12 -9.24 9.82 -2.94
C ILE A 12 -9.99 9.49 -1.65
N THR A 13 -9.48 8.55 -0.84
CA THR A 13 -10.18 8.08 0.37
C THR A 13 -10.16 9.07 1.53
N ARG A 14 -9.42 10.18 1.42
CA ARG A 14 -9.49 11.27 2.41
C ARG A 14 -10.71 12.17 2.27
N ALA A 15 -11.36 12.20 1.11
CA ALA A 15 -12.59 12.97 0.96
C ALA A 15 -13.79 12.20 1.51
N ILE A 16 -14.70 12.92 2.16
CA ILE A 16 -15.88 12.35 2.82
C ILE A 16 -17.08 12.42 1.86
N ASP A 17 -17.31 13.58 1.23
CA ASP A 17 -18.50 13.81 0.42
C ASP A 17 -18.21 14.01 -1.08
N LEU A 18 -17.09 14.66 -1.45
CA LEU A 18 -16.75 14.95 -2.85
C LEU A 18 -15.24 15.05 -3.08
N VAL A 19 -14.76 14.49 -4.20
CA VAL A 19 -13.41 14.69 -4.73
C VAL A 19 -13.49 15.40 -6.07
N VAL A 20 -12.74 16.48 -6.23
CA VAL A 20 -12.49 17.13 -7.53
C VAL A 20 -11.06 16.85 -7.95
N LEU A 21 -10.89 16.19 -9.10
CA LEU A 21 -9.59 15.91 -9.69
C LEU A 21 -9.26 16.98 -10.73
N VAL A 22 -8.12 17.66 -10.56
CA VAL A 22 -7.63 18.69 -11.49
C VAL A 22 -6.33 18.22 -12.12
N GLY A 23 -6.23 18.30 -13.45
CA GLY A 23 -5.04 17.93 -14.22
C GLY A 23 -5.34 16.98 -15.37
N GLU A 24 -4.33 16.26 -15.83
CA GLU A 24 -4.44 15.42 -17.03
C GLU A 24 -4.77 13.94 -16.73
N LYS A 25 -5.71 13.37 -17.49
CA LYS A 25 -6.12 11.95 -17.37
C LYS A 25 -4.97 10.96 -17.56
N ARG A 26 -3.94 11.31 -18.34
CA ARG A 26 -2.77 10.45 -18.56
C ARG A 26 -2.01 10.14 -17.27
N TYR A 27 -1.89 11.12 -16.37
CA TYR A 27 -1.19 10.94 -15.09
C TYR A 27 -2.00 10.09 -14.13
N ILE A 28 -3.32 10.27 -14.08
CA ILE A 28 -4.21 9.38 -13.32
C ILE A 28 -4.05 7.94 -13.81
N SER A 29 -4.07 7.74 -15.13
CA SER A 29 -3.89 6.41 -15.74
C SER A 29 -2.52 5.81 -15.40
N GLN A 30 -1.46 6.63 -15.36
CA GLN A 30 -0.12 6.22 -14.93
C GLN A 30 -0.10 5.82 -13.45
N MET A 31 -0.72 6.62 -12.56
CA MET A 31 -0.81 6.32 -11.13
C MET A 31 -1.58 5.03 -10.86
N ILE A 32 -2.72 4.85 -11.55
CA ILE A 32 -3.52 3.64 -11.45
C ILE A 32 -2.71 2.44 -11.92
N ARG A 33 -1.98 2.51 -13.04
CA ARG A 33 -1.17 1.38 -13.51
C ARG A 33 0.05 1.11 -12.64
N ASN A 34 0.63 2.14 -12.02
CA ASN A 34 1.85 2.04 -11.20
C ASN A 34 1.59 1.31 -9.87
N ASN A 35 1.64 -0.03 -9.91
CA ASN A 35 1.64 -0.92 -8.75
C ASN A 35 3.05 -1.20 -8.21
N LEU A 36 4.06 -0.41 -8.58
CA LEU A 36 5.40 -0.58 -8.01
C LEU A 36 5.31 -0.32 -6.51
N ILE A 37 5.33 -1.41 -5.75
CA ILE A 37 5.49 -1.39 -4.31
C ILE A 37 6.99 -1.27 -4.09
N SER A 38 7.45 -0.09 -3.65
CA SER A 38 8.84 0.10 -3.23
C SER A 38 9.18 -0.98 -2.19
N LYS A 39 10.33 -1.64 -2.37
CA LYS A 39 10.76 -2.71 -1.47
C LYS A 39 10.87 -2.12 -0.06
N ARG A 40 10.00 -2.58 0.83
CA ARG A 40 10.02 -2.18 2.25
C ARG A 40 11.10 -2.98 2.96
N HIS A 41 12.21 -2.32 3.30
CA HIS A 41 13.28 -2.92 4.09
C HIS A 41 12.89 -2.99 5.58
N SER A 42 11.94 -3.87 5.90
CA SER A 42 11.49 -4.18 7.26
C SER A 42 11.61 -5.67 7.51
N SER A 43 12.00 -6.07 8.72
CA SER A 43 12.07 -7.47 9.17
C SER A 43 10.84 -7.90 9.96
N LEU A 44 9.84 -7.02 10.10
CA LEU A 44 8.68 -7.25 10.95
C LEU A 44 7.85 -8.46 10.50
N ASP A 45 7.66 -8.61 9.19
CA ASP A 45 6.98 -9.76 8.57
C ASP A 45 7.64 -11.09 8.95
N LYS A 46 8.97 -11.14 8.88
CA LYS A 46 9.76 -12.33 9.24
C LYS A 46 9.67 -12.63 10.74
N LYS A 47 9.79 -11.59 11.58
CA LYS A 47 9.70 -11.74 13.05
C LYS A 47 8.34 -12.27 13.49
N ILE A 48 7.26 -11.70 12.97
CA ILE A 48 5.89 -12.14 13.28
C ILE A 48 5.68 -13.59 12.85
N SER A 49 6.11 -13.95 11.62
CA SER A 49 5.95 -15.32 11.11
C SER A 49 6.72 -16.36 11.93
N SER A 50 7.93 -16.01 12.39
CA SER A 50 8.73 -16.87 13.27
C SER A 50 8.02 -17.12 14.60
N TYR A 51 7.50 -16.06 15.23
CA TYR A 51 6.78 -16.16 16.50
C TYR A 51 5.54 -17.04 16.40
N PHE A 52 4.71 -16.85 15.36
CA PHE A 52 3.52 -17.69 15.14
C PHE A 52 3.86 -19.18 14.96
N ARG A 53 5.01 -19.50 14.36
CA ARG A 53 5.47 -20.88 14.19
C ARG A 53 5.82 -21.50 15.54
N LEU A 54 6.61 -20.80 16.37
CA LEU A 54 6.94 -21.24 17.72
C LEU A 54 5.68 -21.53 18.54
N VAL A 55 4.73 -20.59 18.58
CA VAL A 55 3.49 -20.77 19.37
C VAL A 55 2.68 -21.98 18.88
N LYS A 56 2.61 -22.22 17.56
CA LYS A 56 1.94 -23.42 17.02
C LYS A 56 2.61 -24.73 17.41
N GLU A 57 3.94 -24.74 17.54
CA GLU A 57 4.70 -25.92 17.98
C GLU A 57 4.53 -26.19 19.47
N PHE A 58 4.40 -25.15 20.31
CA PHE A 58 4.17 -25.29 21.76
C PHE A 58 2.73 -25.66 22.15
N HIS A 59 1.75 -25.50 21.27
CA HIS A 59 0.35 -25.88 21.51
C HIS A 59 -0.07 -27.15 20.75
N LYS A 60 0.93 -27.96 20.36
CA LYS A 60 0.77 -29.29 19.81
C LYS A 60 1.28 -30.31 20.83
#